data_AF-A0A1I6J2K3-F1
#
_entry.id   AF-A0A1I6J2K3-F1
#
_cell.length_a   1.000
_cell.length_b   1.000
_cell.length_c   1.000
_cell.angle_alpha   90.00
_cell.angle_beta   90.00
_cell.angle_gamma   90.00
#
_symmetry.space_group_name_H-M   'P 1'
#
loop_
_entity.id
_entity.type
_entity.pdbx_description
1 polymer ?
#
loop_
_entity_poly.entity_id
_entity_poly.type
_entity_poly.pdbx_seq_one_letter_code
_entity_poly.pdbx_strand_id
1 'polypeptide(L)' 'MSYVAPAIREKFETLSVNLKNAILERNVQLNTIHDLIHVLEDIVREGEAEEVHTTS' A
#
# COMPACT_ATOMS: atom_id res chain seq x y z
N MET A 1 3.54 13.71 3.12
CA MET A 1 3.21 13.94 1.69
C MET A 1 3.74 12.76 0.92
N SER A 2 2.86 11.92 0.42
CA SER A 2 3.24 10.68 -0.27
C SER A 2 3.74 11.01 -1.68
N TYR A 3 4.82 10.38 -2.11
CA TYR A 3 5.42 10.57 -3.43
C TYR A 3 5.31 9.29 -4.24
N VAL A 4 4.90 9.41 -5.50
CA VAL A 4 4.82 8.28 -6.43
C VAL A 4 5.58 8.62 -7.69
N ALA A 5 6.65 7.87 -7.96
CA ALA A 5 7.47 8.07 -9.14
C ALA A 5 6.65 7.82 -10.42
N PRO A 6 6.87 8.60 -11.49
CA PRO A 6 6.12 8.48 -12.74
C PRO A 6 6.25 7.08 -13.38
N ALA A 7 7.38 6.40 -13.17
CA ALA A 7 7.63 5.05 -13.70
C ALA A 7 6.67 3.98 -13.15
N ILE A 8 6.16 4.15 -11.93
CA ILE A 8 5.20 3.23 -11.30
C ILE A 8 3.80 3.82 -11.17
N ARG A 9 3.64 5.11 -11.51
CA ARG A 9 2.38 5.83 -11.37
C ARG A 9 1.24 5.12 -12.10
N GLU A 10 1.48 4.66 -13.32
CA GLU A 10 0.48 3.93 -14.10
C GLU A 10 -0.02 2.70 -13.33
N LYS A 11 0.90 1.90 -12.77
CA LYS A 11 0.55 0.73 -11.95
C LYS A 11 -0.17 1.13 -10.68
N PHE A 12 0.28 2.19 -10.00
CA PHE A 12 -0.41 2.72 -8.83
C PHE A 12 -1.85 3.14 -9.16
N GLU A 13 -2.07 3.78 -10.32
CA GLU A 13 -3.40 4.20 -10.75
C GLU A 13 -4.33 3.03 -11.08
N THR A 14 -3.79 1.88 -11.53
CA THR A 14 -4.57 0.63 -11.73
C THR A 14 -5.11 0.02 -10.43
N LEU A 15 -4.55 0.38 -9.27
CA LEU A 15 -5.03 -0.11 -7.99
C LEU A 15 -6.41 0.48 -7.64
N SER A 16 -7.19 -0.28 -6.87
CA SER A 16 -8.47 0.18 -6.33
C SER A 16 -8.28 1.41 -5.45
N VAL A 17 -9.32 2.27 -5.40
CA VAL A 17 -9.31 3.52 -4.62
C VAL A 17 -8.97 3.25 -3.14
N ASN A 18 -9.46 2.16 -2.56
CA ASN A 18 -9.18 1.80 -1.17
C ASN A 18 -7.70 1.55 -0.91
N LEU A 19 -7.02 0.78 -1.77
CA LEU A 19 -5.57 0.55 -1.64
C LEU A 19 -4.78 1.83 -1.84
N LYS A 20 -5.16 2.66 -2.82
CA LYS A 20 -4.51 3.96 -3.02
C LYS A 20 -4.63 4.84 -1.78
N ASN A 21 -5.80 4.91 -1.16
CA ASN A 21 -6.01 5.66 0.06
C ASN A 21 -5.14 5.11 1.21
N ALA A 22 -5.17 3.79 1.44
CA ALA A 22 -4.37 3.15 2.48
C ALA A 22 -2.86 3.40 2.30
N ILE A 23 -2.37 3.37 1.06
CA ILE A 23 -0.97 3.71 0.72
C ILE A 23 -0.69 5.19 1.01
N LEU A 24 -1.59 6.09 0.61
CA LEU A 24 -1.41 7.53 0.79
C LEU A 24 -1.45 7.95 2.27
N GLU A 25 -2.30 7.33 3.08
CA GLU A 25 -2.39 7.59 4.53
C GLU A 25 -1.09 7.29 5.26
N ARG A 26 -0.30 6.33 4.75
CA ARG A 26 1.00 5.93 5.31
C ARG A 26 2.16 6.87 4.98
N ASN A 27 1.94 7.94 4.21
CA ASN A 27 2.98 8.93 3.86
C ASN A 27 4.23 8.33 3.17
N VAL A 28 4.05 7.31 2.33
CA VAL A 28 5.16 6.58 1.69
C VAL A 28 5.80 7.30 0.51
N GLN A 29 7.06 6.96 0.21
CA GLN A 29 7.79 7.41 -0.98
C GLN A 29 8.06 6.23 -1.90
N LEU A 30 7.25 6.10 -2.94
CA LEU A 30 7.34 5.01 -3.91
C LEU A 30 8.21 5.44 -5.09
N ASN A 31 9.47 5.03 -5.09
CA ASN A 31 10.42 5.34 -6.17
C ASN A 31 10.49 4.21 -7.20
N THR A 32 10.31 2.97 -6.74
CA THR A 32 10.43 1.75 -7.54
C THR A 32 9.20 0.86 -7.38
N ILE A 33 9.10 -0.16 -8.24
CA ILE A 33 8.02 -1.14 -8.14
C ILE A 33 8.12 -1.97 -6.86
N HIS A 34 9.34 -2.19 -6.36
CA HIS A 34 9.58 -2.92 -5.12
C HIS A 34 9.01 -2.16 -3.92
N ASP A 35 9.15 -0.83 -3.88
CA ASP A 35 8.53 0.00 -2.84
C ASP A 35 7.00 -0.19 -2.83
N LEU A 36 6.38 -0.22 -4.02
CA LEU A 36 4.94 -0.42 -4.13
C LEU A 36 4.55 -1.81 -3.62
N ILE A 37 5.29 -2.86 -4.00
CA ILE A 37 5.03 -4.23 -3.56
C ILE A 37 5.14 -4.34 -2.04
N HIS A 38 6.20 -3.79 -1.44
CA HIS A 38 6.40 -3.85 0.01
C HIS A 38 5.26 -3.17 0.79
N VAL A 39 4.80 -2.00 0.34
CA VAL A 39 3.69 -1.30 1.02
C VAL A 39 2.39 -2.08 0.86
N LEU A 40 2.15 -2.69 -0.31
CA LEU A 40 0.99 -3.54 -0.53
C LEU A 40 1.01 -4.77 0.38
N GLU A 41 2.16 -5.44 0.51
CA GLU A 41 2.32 -6.58 1.41
C GLU A 41 2.09 -6.19 2.87
N ASP A 42 2.59 -5.04 3.30
CA ASP A 42 2.37 -4.54 4.68
C ASP A 42 0.88 -4.31 4.96
N ILE A 43 0.18 -3.65 4.03
CA ILE A 43 -1.28 -3.41 4.13
C ILE A 43 -2.06 -4.72 4.21
N VAL A 44 -1.74 -5.70 3.34
CA VAL A 44 -2.42 -7.00 3.34
C VAL A 44 -2.13 -7.74 4.65
N ARG A 45 -0.86 -7.78 5.06
CA ARG A 45 -0.43 -8.46 6.28
C ARG A 45 -1.07 -7.86 7.52
N GLU A 46 -1.24 -6.55 7.59
CA GLU A 46 -1.94 -5.89 8.70
C GLU A 46 -3.43 -6.23 8.70
N GLY A 47 -4.08 -6.20 7.53
CA GLY A 47 -5.48 -6.61 7.40
C GLY A 47 -5.72 -8.06 7.83
N GLU A 48 -4.81 -8.97 7.46
CA GLU A 48 -4.86 -10.38 7.87
C GLU A 48 -4.52 -10.55 9.36
N ALA A 49 -3.58 -9.77 9.91
CA ALA A 49 -3.18 -9.87 11.31
C ALA A 49 -4.24 -9.34 12.29
N GLU A 50 -5.02 -8.34 11.91
CA GLU A 50 -6.13 -7.82 12.74
C GLU A 50 -7.27 -8.86 12.91
N GLU A 51 -7.45 -9.79 11.96
CA GLU A 51 -8.44 -10.87 12.10
C GLU A 51 -8.04 -11.93 13.15
N VAL A 52 -6.75 -12.09 13.46
CA VAL A 52 -6.25 -13.15 14.34
C VAL A 52 -6.39 -12.80 15.83
N HIS A 53 -6.67 -11.53 16.19
CA HIS A 53 -6.69 -11.10 17.60
C HIS A 53 -8.08 -11.00 18.25
N THR A 54 -9.17 -11.37 17.56
CA THR A 54 -10.53 -11.31 18.12
C THR A 54 -11.11 -12.67 18.52
N THR A 55 -10.34 -13.75 18.34
CA THR A 55 -10.71 -15.12 18.77
C THR A 55 -9.90 -15.53 20.01
N SER A 56 -10.06 -14.83 21.14
CA SER A 56 -9.60 -15.30 22.46
C SER A 56 -10.45 -14.73 23.58
#